data_AF-A0A0H1AIK3-F1
#
_entry.id   AF-A0A0H1AIK3-F1
#
_cell.length_a   1.000
_cell.length_b   1.000
_cell.length_c   1.000
_cell.angle_alpha   90.00
_cell.angle_beta   90.00
_cell.angle_gamma   90.00
#
_symmetry.space_group_name_H-M   'P 1'
#
loop_
_entity.id
_entity.type
_entity.pdbx_description
1 polymer ?
#
loop_
_entity_poly.entity_id
_entity_poly.type
_entity_poly.pdbx_seq_one_letter_code
_entity_poly.pdbx_strand_id
1 'polypeptide(L)'
;MLELLLALPFVLALVVALSANASRRTSAWLSGLVPLLGLAVLAAAAGDVFDGTILRTGYEWIPEAGLDFSLRMDGLAWTFALMVLGIGGLVVLYGAYYLSAKDSPRRFFTYLLLFMGAMLGMVLAGNLLLLAVFWELTSISSFLLIGFWSHRQDARQGARMALTITGLGGLALLGGVLLIGRIVGSYDLDAVLAAGELIRGSHLYPWALGLILLGVFTKSAQFPFHFWLPQAMAAPTPVSAYLHSATMVKAGVFLLARLHPALAGTDLFFYVVSGIGATTLL
;
A
#
# COMPACT_ATOMS: atom_id res chain seq x y z
N MET A 1 -9.16 -18.16 -0.19
CA MET A 1 -9.43 -17.12 -1.22
C MET A 1 -8.54 -15.90 -1.05
N LEU A 2 -8.55 -15.23 0.11
CA LEU A 2 -7.73 -14.04 0.38
C LEU A 2 -6.22 -14.30 0.30
N GLU A 3 -5.76 -15.44 0.82
CA GLU A 3 -4.35 -15.87 0.68
C GLU A 3 -3.91 -16.00 -0.77
N LEU A 4 -4.75 -16.59 -1.62
CA LEU A 4 -4.46 -16.71 -3.05
C LEU A 4 -4.36 -15.33 -3.69
N LEU A 5 -5.29 -14.42 -3.40
CA LEU A 5 -5.28 -13.05 -3.89
C LEU A 5 -3.98 -12.32 -3.53
N LEU A 6 -3.49 -12.52 -2.30
CA LEU A 6 -2.25 -11.91 -1.80
C LEU A 6 -1.00 -12.59 -2.37
N ALA A 7 -0.99 -13.92 -2.47
CA ALA A 7 0.18 -14.69 -2.88
C ALA A 7 0.46 -14.58 -4.38
N LEU A 8 -0.57 -14.44 -5.22
CA LEU A 8 -0.48 -14.39 -6.69
C LEU A 8 0.59 -13.38 -7.19
N PRO A 9 0.58 -12.10 -6.79
CA PRO A 9 1.62 -11.15 -7.18
C PRO A 9 3.04 -11.58 -6.81
N PHE A 10 3.26 -12.10 -5.61
CA PHE A 10 4.59 -12.48 -5.14
C PHE A 10 5.12 -13.73 -5.85
N VAL A 11 4.27 -14.74 -6.02
CA VAL A 11 4.62 -15.97 -6.74
C VAL A 11 4.94 -15.64 -8.20
N LEU A 12 4.12 -14.84 -8.89
CA LEU A 12 4.39 -14.49 -10.28
C LEU A 12 5.55 -13.49 -10.43
N ALA A 13 5.80 -12.63 -9.44
CA ALA A 13 7.02 -11.82 -9.41
C ALA A 13 8.28 -12.70 -9.40
N LEU A 14 8.28 -13.76 -8.59
CA LEU A 14 9.37 -14.74 -8.52
C LEU A 14 9.51 -15.51 -9.84
N VAL A 15 8.41 -16.02 -10.39
CA VAL A 15 8.42 -16.73 -11.68
C VAL A 15 8.99 -15.83 -12.79
N VAL A 16 8.56 -14.57 -12.88
CA VAL A 16 9.10 -13.61 -13.85
C VAL A 16 10.57 -13.36 -13.59
N ALA A 17 11.00 -13.16 -12.34
CA ALA A 17 12.39 -12.90 -11.98
C ALA A 17 13.34 -14.05 -12.36
N LEU A 18 12.90 -15.30 -12.17
CA LEU A 18 13.66 -16.50 -12.50
C LEU A 18 13.66 -16.83 -14.00
N SER A 19 12.72 -16.28 -14.77
CA SER A 19 12.60 -16.50 -16.21
C SER A 19 13.59 -15.65 -17.02
N ALA A 20 14.89 -15.95 -16.92
CA ALA A 20 15.96 -15.14 -17.50
C ALA A 20 15.85 -14.93 -19.03
N ASN A 21 15.31 -15.91 -19.76
CA ASN A 21 15.17 -15.87 -21.22
C ASN A 21 13.74 -15.56 -21.69
N ALA A 22 12.84 -15.16 -20.79
CA ALA A 22 11.47 -14.83 -21.18
C ALA A 22 11.44 -13.59 -22.08
N SER A 23 10.69 -13.70 -23.18
CA SER A 23 10.40 -12.56 -24.03
C SER A 23 9.58 -11.53 -23.26
N ARG A 24 9.62 -10.26 -23.70
CA ARG A 24 8.77 -9.19 -23.17
C ARG A 24 7.28 -9.59 -23.14
N ARG A 25 6.82 -10.24 -24.21
CA ARG A 25 5.43 -10.71 -24.34
C ARG A 25 5.12 -11.77 -23.29
N THR A 26 6.04 -12.70 -23.04
CA THR A 26 5.90 -13.73 -22.01
C THR A 26 5.85 -13.11 -20.62
N SER A 27 6.77 -12.20 -20.29
CA SER A 27 6.75 -11.50 -18.98
C SER A 27 5.48 -10.68 -18.77
N ALA A 28 4.99 -10.00 -19.82
CA ALA A 28 3.75 -9.25 -19.76
C ALA A 28 2.53 -10.15 -19.53
N TRP A 29 2.41 -11.27 -20.26
CA TRP A 29 1.32 -12.23 -20.05
C TRP A 29 1.34 -12.84 -18.66
N LEU A 30 2.52 -13.30 -18.20
CA LEU A 30 2.67 -13.82 -16.83
C LEU A 30 2.24 -12.78 -15.80
N SER A 31 2.65 -11.53 -15.98
CA SER A 31 2.26 -10.44 -15.07
C SER A 31 0.77 -10.11 -15.15
N GLY A 32 0.18 -10.24 -16.34
CA GLY A 32 -1.24 -10.01 -16.59
C GLY A 32 -2.15 -11.05 -15.95
N LEU A 33 -1.63 -12.25 -15.63
CA LEU A 33 -2.40 -13.27 -14.90
C LEU A 33 -2.77 -12.80 -13.50
N VAL A 34 -1.95 -11.99 -12.84
CA VAL A 34 -2.22 -11.49 -11.48
C VAL A 34 -3.51 -10.64 -11.43
N PRO A 35 -3.66 -9.56 -12.22
CA PRO A 35 -4.90 -8.80 -12.25
C PRO A 35 -6.08 -9.60 -12.81
N LEU A 36 -5.89 -10.47 -13.81
CA LEU A 36 -6.98 -11.29 -14.33
C LEU A 36 -7.56 -12.25 -13.27
N LEU A 37 -6.69 -13.04 -12.63
CA LEU A 37 -7.11 -13.99 -11.59
C LEU A 37 -7.56 -13.27 -10.32
N GLY A 38 -6.88 -12.18 -9.94
CA GLY A 38 -7.26 -11.40 -8.78
C GLY A 38 -8.63 -10.73 -8.93
N LEU A 39 -8.95 -10.20 -10.12
CA LEU A 39 -10.27 -9.64 -10.41
C LEU A 39 -11.36 -10.71 -10.41
N ALA A 40 -11.07 -11.93 -10.90
CA ALA A 40 -11.99 -13.05 -10.80
C ALA A 40 -12.26 -13.43 -9.33
N VAL A 41 -11.23 -13.43 -8.49
CA VAL A 41 -11.37 -13.64 -7.03
C VAL A 41 -12.20 -12.51 -6.39
N LEU A 42 -11.98 -11.24 -6.74
CA LEU A 42 -12.80 -10.14 -6.24
C LEU A 42 -14.26 -10.23 -6.69
N ALA A 43 -14.51 -10.63 -7.94
CA ALA A 43 -15.85 -10.82 -8.45
C ALA A 43 -16.59 -11.94 -7.69
N ALA A 44 -15.89 -13.04 -7.39
CA ALA A 44 -16.45 -14.13 -6.58
C ALA A 44 -16.76 -13.68 -5.13
N ALA A 45 -15.96 -12.77 -4.57
CA ALA A 45 -16.17 -12.21 -3.23
C ALA A 45 -17.25 -11.11 -3.17
N ALA A 46 -17.72 -10.60 -4.32
CA ALA A 46 -18.52 -9.38 -4.39
C ALA A 46 -19.89 -9.53 -3.71
N GLY A 47 -20.56 -10.67 -3.88
CA GLY A 47 -21.86 -10.93 -3.24
C GLY A 47 -21.78 -10.81 -1.72
N ASP A 48 -20.90 -11.60 -1.09
CA ASP A 48 -20.70 -11.59 0.35
C ASP A 48 -20.35 -10.18 0.88
N VAL A 49 -19.42 -9.48 0.21
CA VAL A 49 -18.96 -8.16 0.64
C VAL A 49 -20.05 -7.09 0.51
N PHE A 50 -20.84 -7.11 -0.57
CA PHE A 50 -21.93 -6.15 -0.78
C PHE A 50 -23.13 -6.41 0.14
N ASP A 51 -23.31 -7.65 0.59
CA ASP A 51 -24.26 -8.00 1.65
C ASP A 51 -23.76 -7.62 3.05
N GLY A 52 -22.56 -7.03 3.15
CA GLY A 52 -21.97 -6.54 4.40
C GLY A 52 -21.13 -7.57 5.15
N THR A 53 -20.89 -8.75 4.58
CA THR A 53 -20.03 -9.77 5.17
C THR A 53 -18.56 -9.34 5.09
N ILE A 54 -17.86 -9.43 6.21
CA ILE A 54 -16.43 -9.19 6.27
C ILE A 54 -15.71 -10.54 6.15
N LEU A 55 -15.05 -10.77 5.00
CA LEU A 55 -14.30 -12.00 4.77
C LEU A 55 -12.98 -11.97 5.54
N ARG A 56 -12.62 -13.09 6.17
CA ARG A 56 -11.44 -13.21 7.04
C ARG A 56 -10.71 -14.53 6.82
N THR A 57 -9.39 -14.50 6.92
CA THR A 57 -8.54 -15.68 7.13
C THR A 57 -7.37 -15.25 7.99
N GLY A 58 -6.90 -16.10 8.90
CA GLY A 58 -5.89 -15.70 9.87
C GLY A 58 -5.09 -16.87 10.41
N TYR A 59 -3.80 -16.64 10.60
CA TYR A 59 -2.88 -17.56 11.25
C TYR A 59 -2.00 -16.79 12.23
N GLU A 60 -1.66 -17.43 13.34
CA GLU A 60 -0.63 -16.95 14.25
C GLU A 60 0.71 -16.89 13.52
N TRP A 61 1.40 -15.74 13.59
CA TRP A 61 2.72 -15.58 12.98
C TRP A 61 3.81 -15.36 14.02
N ILE A 62 3.68 -14.31 14.84
CA ILE A 62 4.54 -14.04 16.00
C ILE A 62 3.64 -13.65 17.19
N PRO A 63 3.05 -14.63 17.90
CA PRO A 63 2.08 -14.38 18.97
C PRO A 63 2.61 -13.48 20.09
N GLU A 64 3.89 -13.64 20.45
CA GLU A 64 4.56 -12.84 21.48
C GLU A 64 4.58 -11.33 21.16
N ALA A 65 4.56 -10.98 19.88
CA ALA A 65 4.51 -9.60 19.41
C ALA A 65 3.08 -9.10 19.14
N GLY A 66 2.07 -9.96 19.28
CA GLY A 66 0.70 -9.68 18.82
C GLY A 66 0.61 -9.50 17.29
N LEU A 67 1.56 -10.08 16.55
CA LEU A 67 1.60 -10.02 15.09
C LEU A 67 1.00 -11.30 14.53
N ASP A 68 -0.22 -11.18 14.02
CA ASP A 68 -0.91 -12.26 13.33
C ASP A 68 -0.89 -12.02 11.82
N PHE A 69 -0.75 -13.10 11.06
CA PHE A 69 -1.02 -13.08 9.63
C PHE A 69 -2.54 -13.10 9.41
N SER A 70 -3.19 -11.97 9.63
CA SER A 70 -4.63 -11.79 9.48
C SER A 70 -4.94 -11.02 8.19
N LEU A 71 -5.77 -11.61 7.33
CA LEU A 71 -6.31 -10.96 6.14
C LEU A 71 -7.80 -10.71 6.31
N ARG A 72 -8.24 -9.50 5.97
CA ARG A 72 -9.60 -9.01 6.16
C ARG A 72 -10.04 -8.21 4.95
N MET A 73 -11.18 -8.58 4.38
CA MET A 73 -11.79 -7.86 3.26
C MET A 73 -13.19 -7.38 3.64
N ASP A 74 -13.30 -6.07 3.85
CA ASP A 74 -14.55 -5.32 3.91
C ASP A 74 -14.79 -4.55 2.59
N GLY A 75 -15.88 -3.81 2.47
CA GLY A 75 -16.18 -3.02 1.27
C GLY A 75 -15.09 -2.00 0.90
N LEU A 76 -14.41 -1.42 1.89
CA LEU A 76 -13.28 -0.52 1.67
C LEU A 76 -12.08 -1.27 1.07
N ALA A 77 -11.72 -2.43 1.66
CA ALA A 77 -10.64 -3.28 1.15
C ALA A 77 -10.93 -3.75 -0.28
N TRP A 78 -12.15 -4.20 -0.53
CA TRP A 78 -12.58 -4.68 -1.84
C TRP A 78 -12.46 -3.59 -2.91
N THR A 79 -12.91 -2.37 -2.59
CA THR A 79 -12.82 -1.22 -3.51
C THR A 79 -11.36 -0.86 -3.84
N PHE A 80 -10.49 -0.83 -2.83
CA PHE A 80 -9.08 -0.55 -3.06
C PHE A 80 -8.35 -1.69 -3.76
N ALA A 81 -8.69 -2.95 -3.47
CA ALA A 81 -8.16 -4.10 -4.18
C ALA A 81 -8.58 -4.08 -5.67
N LEU A 82 -9.83 -3.70 -5.97
CA LEU A 82 -10.32 -3.51 -7.34
C LEU A 82 -9.49 -2.44 -8.06
N MET A 83 -9.21 -1.31 -7.42
CA MET A 83 -8.39 -0.25 -8.01
C MET A 83 -6.94 -0.70 -8.23
N VAL A 84 -6.34 -1.39 -7.26
CA VAL A 84 -4.97 -1.94 -7.36
C VAL A 84 -4.86 -2.92 -8.52
N LEU A 85 -5.81 -3.86 -8.66
CA LEU A 85 -5.78 -4.88 -9.70
C LEU A 85 -6.24 -4.35 -11.06
N GLY A 86 -7.31 -3.58 -11.11
CA GLY A 86 -7.88 -3.03 -12.34
C GLY A 86 -6.89 -2.09 -13.04
N ILE A 87 -6.40 -1.07 -12.32
CA ILE A 87 -5.40 -0.15 -12.88
C ILE A 87 -4.07 -0.88 -13.07
N GLY A 88 -3.72 -1.81 -12.18
CA GLY A 88 -2.53 -2.66 -12.32
C GLY A 88 -2.52 -3.45 -13.63
N GLY A 89 -3.65 -4.04 -14.03
CA GLY A 89 -3.80 -4.76 -15.30
C GLY A 89 -3.64 -3.86 -16.51
N LEU A 90 -4.24 -2.67 -16.48
CA LEU A 90 -4.06 -1.67 -17.54
C LEU A 90 -2.60 -1.22 -17.65
N VAL A 91 -1.91 -1.06 -16.52
CA VAL A 91 -0.49 -0.69 -16.49
C VAL A 91 0.41 -1.81 -16.99
N VAL A 92 0.11 -3.07 -16.66
CA VAL A 92 0.82 -4.24 -17.22
C VAL A 92 0.68 -4.26 -18.74
N LEU A 93 -0.54 -4.08 -19.25
CA LEU A 93 -0.82 -4.01 -20.68
C LEU A 93 -0.05 -2.86 -21.33
N TYR A 94 -0.16 -1.65 -20.79
CA TYR A 94 0.54 -0.47 -21.29
C TYR A 94 2.06 -0.64 -21.27
N GLY A 95 2.62 -1.18 -20.18
CA GLY A 95 4.03 -1.47 -20.03
C GLY A 95 4.58 -2.43 -21.08
N ALA A 96 3.77 -3.38 -21.56
CA ALA A 96 4.16 -4.31 -22.61
C ALA A 96 4.48 -3.60 -23.94
N TYR A 97 3.77 -2.52 -24.25
CA TYR A 97 3.98 -1.71 -25.46
C TYR A 97 4.94 -0.54 -25.23
N TYR A 98 5.01 -0.01 -24.02
CA TYR A 98 5.82 1.17 -23.69
C TYR A 98 7.33 0.89 -23.62
N LEU A 99 7.75 -0.25 -23.06
CA LEU A 99 9.17 -0.51 -22.82
C LEU A 99 9.98 -0.58 -24.13
N SER A 100 11.18 0.01 -24.13
CA SER A 100 12.09 -0.08 -25.26
C SER A 100 12.74 -1.46 -25.36
N ALA A 101 13.38 -1.76 -26.50
CA ALA A 101 14.14 -3.01 -26.65
C ALA A 101 15.37 -3.10 -25.72
N LYS A 102 15.84 -1.97 -25.19
CA LYS A 102 16.99 -1.91 -24.26
C LYS A 102 16.59 -2.09 -22.80
N ASP A 103 15.31 -1.87 -22.48
CA ASP A 103 14.80 -2.02 -21.13
C ASP A 103 14.65 -3.49 -20.77
N SER A 104 14.92 -3.85 -19.52
CA SER A 104 14.72 -5.21 -19.01
C SER A 104 13.25 -5.41 -18.63
N PRO A 105 12.44 -6.17 -19.42
CA PRO A 105 11.04 -6.39 -19.12
C PRO A 105 10.90 -7.18 -17.82
N ARG A 106 11.80 -8.16 -17.62
CA ARG A 106 11.91 -8.97 -16.42
C ARG A 106 11.98 -8.11 -15.16
N ARG A 107 12.94 -7.18 -15.09
CA ARG A 107 13.09 -6.30 -13.91
C ARG A 107 11.84 -5.45 -13.69
N PHE A 108 11.34 -4.83 -14.77
CA PHE A 108 10.16 -3.96 -14.70
C PHE A 108 8.95 -4.70 -14.13
N PHE A 109 8.60 -5.84 -14.73
CA PHE A 109 7.43 -6.61 -14.34
C PHE A 109 7.57 -7.25 -12.97
N THR A 110 8.76 -7.74 -12.59
CA THR A 110 9.00 -8.22 -11.22
C THR A 110 8.76 -7.11 -10.20
N TYR A 111 9.32 -5.91 -10.39
CA TYR A 111 9.12 -4.81 -9.45
C TYR A 111 7.67 -4.34 -9.40
N LEU A 112 6.98 -4.32 -10.55
CA LEU A 112 5.57 -3.96 -10.64
C LEU A 112 4.69 -4.94 -9.87
N LEU A 113 4.95 -6.25 -10.01
CA LEU A 113 4.22 -7.29 -9.29
C LEU A 113 4.51 -7.28 -7.79
N LEU A 114 5.76 -7.03 -7.38
CA LEU A 114 6.11 -6.84 -5.96
C LEU A 114 5.33 -5.67 -5.35
N PHE A 115 5.25 -4.55 -6.07
CA PHE A 115 4.48 -3.39 -5.63
C PHE A 115 2.98 -3.67 -5.57
N MET A 116 2.42 -4.37 -6.58
CA MET A 116 1.02 -4.78 -6.60
C MET A 116 0.68 -5.68 -5.40
N GLY A 117 1.53 -6.65 -5.10
CA GLY A 117 1.40 -7.51 -3.92
C GLY A 117 1.50 -6.76 -2.61
N ALA A 118 2.44 -5.83 -2.51
CA ALA A 118 2.59 -4.99 -1.33
C ALA A 118 1.35 -4.12 -1.08
N MET A 119 0.79 -3.51 -2.14
CA MET A 119 -0.44 -2.72 -2.03
C MET A 119 -1.65 -3.58 -1.65
N LEU A 120 -1.80 -4.77 -2.24
CA LEU A 120 -2.86 -5.71 -1.83
C LEU A 120 -2.71 -6.15 -0.38
N GLY A 121 -1.51 -6.51 0.05
CA GLY A 121 -1.25 -6.90 1.44
C GLY A 121 -1.58 -5.80 2.43
N MET A 122 -1.23 -4.54 2.11
CA MET A 122 -1.57 -3.39 2.95
C MET A 122 -3.07 -3.17 3.05
N VAL A 123 -3.81 -3.31 1.94
CA VAL A 123 -5.26 -3.12 1.89
C VAL A 123 -6.02 -4.25 2.60
N LEU A 124 -5.50 -5.48 2.50
CA LEU A 124 -6.09 -6.68 3.07
C LEU A 124 -5.64 -6.95 4.50
N ALA A 125 -4.68 -6.21 5.05
CA ALA A 125 -4.18 -6.46 6.39
C ALA A 125 -5.29 -6.30 7.45
N GLY A 126 -5.54 -7.37 8.19
CA GLY A 126 -6.42 -7.43 9.36
C GLY A 126 -5.69 -7.19 10.69
N ASN A 127 -4.38 -6.98 10.66
CA ASN A 127 -3.55 -6.65 11.82
C ASN A 127 -2.70 -5.41 11.50
N LEU A 128 -2.58 -4.45 12.43
CA LEU A 128 -1.87 -3.19 12.19
C LEU A 128 -0.36 -3.34 12.00
N LEU A 129 0.27 -4.31 12.67
CA LEU A 129 1.69 -4.60 12.46
C LEU A 129 1.91 -5.22 11.08
N LEU A 130 1.03 -6.13 10.64
CA LEU A 130 1.05 -6.66 9.28
C LEU A 130 0.85 -5.56 8.24
N LEU A 131 -0.05 -4.61 8.50
CA LEU A 131 -0.24 -3.42 7.66
C LEU A 131 1.07 -2.62 7.56
N ALA A 132 1.78 -2.39 8.67
CA ALA A 132 3.06 -1.69 8.68
C ALA A 132 4.15 -2.44 7.88
N VAL A 133 4.17 -3.77 7.92
CA VAL A 133 5.07 -4.59 7.09
C VAL A 133 4.81 -4.35 5.60
N PHE A 134 3.55 -4.45 5.17
CA PHE A 134 3.21 -4.20 3.77
C PHE A 134 3.37 -2.73 3.38
N TRP A 135 3.17 -1.80 4.32
CA TRP A 135 3.45 -0.38 4.12
C TRP A 135 4.91 -0.14 3.75
N GLU A 136 5.86 -0.75 4.46
CA GLU A 136 7.28 -0.66 4.09
C GLU A 136 7.60 -1.41 2.81
N LEU A 137 6.96 -2.55 2.56
CA LEU A 137 7.13 -3.27 1.30
C LEU A 137 6.71 -2.42 0.09
N THR A 138 5.66 -1.57 0.23
CA THR A 138 5.30 -0.60 -0.81
C THR A 138 6.37 0.48 -0.97
N SER A 139 7.00 0.95 0.12
CA SER A 139 8.13 1.90 0.05
C SER A 139 9.31 1.30 -0.73
N ILE A 140 9.73 0.09 -0.38
CA ILE A 140 10.88 -0.60 -1.00
C ILE A 140 10.60 -0.90 -2.47
N SER A 141 9.43 -1.44 -2.79
CA SER A 141 9.08 -1.75 -4.19
C SER A 141 8.92 -0.49 -5.04
N SER A 142 8.39 0.61 -4.48
CA SER A 142 8.34 1.89 -5.17
C SER A 142 9.74 2.47 -5.44
N PHE A 143 10.67 2.33 -4.51
CA PHE A 143 12.07 2.73 -4.70
C PHE A 143 12.71 2.02 -5.90
N LEU A 144 12.48 0.71 -6.03
CA LEU A 144 12.98 -0.08 -7.16
C LEU A 144 12.37 0.36 -8.50
N LEU A 145 11.09 0.73 -8.50
CA LEU A 145 10.37 1.19 -9.68
C LEU A 145 10.76 2.62 -10.10
N ILE A 146 10.91 3.55 -9.15
CA ILE A 146 11.38 4.92 -9.43
C ILE A 146 12.83 4.87 -9.93
N GLY A 147 13.66 4.05 -9.30
CA GLY A 147 15.06 3.83 -9.66
C GLY A 147 15.27 2.87 -10.84
N PHE A 148 14.23 2.58 -11.65
CA PHE A 148 14.31 1.57 -12.72
C PHE A 148 15.48 1.84 -13.68
N TRP A 149 15.62 3.08 -14.15
CA TRP A 149 16.76 3.53 -14.95
C TRP A 149 17.92 3.99 -14.06
N SER A 150 18.47 3.06 -13.29
CA SER A 150 19.52 3.32 -12.30
C SER A 150 20.79 3.98 -12.87
N HIS A 151 21.02 3.91 -14.18
CA HIS A 151 22.13 4.62 -14.83
C HIS A 151 21.97 6.14 -14.81
N ARG A 152 20.73 6.66 -14.79
CA ARG A 152 20.46 8.10 -14.73
C ARG A 152 20.58 8.63 -13.30
N GLN A 153 21.24 9.78 -13.13
CA GLN A 153 21.46 10.40 -11.82
C GLN A 153 20.15 10.87 -11.17
N ASP A 154 19.27 11.48 -11.95
CA ASP A 154 17.95 11.96 -11.51
C ASP A 154 17.08 10.82 -10.96
N ALA A 155 16.99 9.68 -11.66
CA ALA A 155 16.24 8.52 -11.21
C ALA A 155 16.77 7.97 -9.87
N ARG A 156 18.09 7.92 -9.67
CA ARG A 156 18.69 7.50 -8.39
C ARG A 156 18.41 8.49 -7.26
N GLN A 157 18.44 9.78 -7.55
CA GLN A 157 18.19 10.82 -6.54
C GLN A 157 16.70 10.84 -6.15
N GLY A 158 15.80 10.83 -7.14
CA GLY A 158 14.36 10.76 -6.92
C GLY A 158 13.95 9.52 -6.12
N ALA A 159 14.49 8.35 -6.48
CA ALA A 159 14.21 7.11 -5.75
C ALA A 159 14.66 7.20 -4.28
N ARG A 160 15.91 7.62 -4.03
CA ARG A 160 16.43 7.74 -2.65
C ARG A 160 15.61 8.72 -1.83
N MET A 161 15.28 9.88 -2.38
CA MET A 161 14.49 10.88 -1.67
C MET A 161 13.08 10.37 -1.35
N ALA A 162 12.41 9.73 -2.32
CA ALA A 162 11.10 9.12 -2.10
C ALA A 162 11.17 8.06 -0.97
N LEU A 163 12.17 7.18 -0.99
CA LEU A 163 12.36 6.18 0.06
C LEU A 163 12.64 6.82 1.42
N THR A 164 13.48 7.86 1.48
CA THR A 164 13.78 8.54 2.74
C THR A 164 12.54 9.18 3.35
N ILE A 165 11.76 9.94 2.58
CA ILE A 165 10.58 10.62 3.11
C ILE A 165 9.49 9.62 3.49
N THR A 166 9.18 8.67 2.61
CA THR A 166 8.11 7.70 2.86
C THR A 166 8.49 6.64 3.89
N GLY A 167 9.77 6.27 3.96
CA GLY A 167 10.30 5.34 4.97
C GLY A 167 10.38 5.97 6.35
N LEU A 168 10.81 7.23 6.48
CA LEU A 168 10.75 7.94 7.77
C LEU A 168 9.30 8.09 8.26
N GLY A 169 8.37 8.39 7.35
CA GLY A 169 6.95 8.41 7.65
C GLY A 169 6.41 7.04 8.06
N GLY A 170 6.85 5.96 7.43
CA GLY A 170 6.44 4.61 7.81
C GLY A 170 7.03 4.14 9.15
N LEU A 171 8.23 4.59 9.52
CA LEU A 171 8.74 4.42 10.90
C LEU A 171 7.91 5.19 11.92
N ALA A 172 7.48 6.42 11.60
CA ALA A 172 6.56 7.17 12.45
C ALA A 172 5.21 6.43 12.57
N LEU A 173 4.67 5.92 11.46
CA LEU A 173 3.46 5.10 11.45
C LEU A 173 3.60 3.88 12.37
N LEU A 174 4.71 3.16 12.31
CA LEU A 174 4.97 2.04 13.22
C LEU A 174 4.92 2.48 14.68
N GLY A 175 5.54 3.61 15.03
CA GLY A 175 5.43 4.19 16.37
C GLY A 175 3.97 4.47 16.79
N GLY A 176 3.17 5.02 15.88
CA GLY A 176 1.74 5.25 16.11
C GLY A 176 0.95 3.96 16.30
N VAL A 177 1.22 2.92 15.50
CA VAL A 177 0.64 1.59 15.63
C VAL A 177 0.98 0.97 16.99
N LEU A 178 2.24 1.04 17.42
CA LEU A 178 2.68 0.53 18.73
C LEU A 178 1.96 1.25 19.89
N LEU A 179 1.75 2.56 19.79
CA LEU A 179 0.98 3.30 20.79
C LEU A 179 -0.50 2.88 20.81
N ILE A 180 -1.13 2.69 19.65
CA ILE A 180 -2.50 2.15 19.59
C ILE A 180 -2.56 0.77 20.22
N GLY A 181 -1.63 -0.14 19.88
CA GLY A 181 -1.58 -1.47 20.47
C GLY A 181 -1.41 -1.44 21.99
N ARG A 182 -0.65 -0.48 22.52
CA ARG A 182 -0.53 -0.28 23.97
C ARG A 182 -1.83 0.22 24.62
N ILE A 183 -2.61 1.06 23.94
CA ILE A 183 -3.88 1.58 24.45
C ILE A 183 -4.97 0.49 24.42
N VAL A 184 -5.07 -0.23 23.29
CA VAL A 184 -6.13 -1.22 23.03
C VAL A 184 -5.80 -2.58 23.65
N GLY A 185 -4.51 -2.91 23.81
CA GLY A 185 -4.05 -4.24 24.21
C GLY A 185 -4.04 -5.26 23.08
N SER A 186 -4.26 -4.83 21.82
CA SER A 186 -4.27 -5.68 20.63
C SER A 186 -3.90 -4.89 19.37
N TYR A 187 -3.33 -5.59 18.39
CA TYR A 187 -3.08 -5.07 17.03
C TYR A 187 -4.11 -5.59 16.01
N ASP A 188 -5.06 -6.42 16.43
CA ASP A 188 -6.18 -6.84 15.59
C ASP A 188 -7.01 -5.62 15.19
N LEU A 189 -7.31 -5.52 13.90
CA LEU A 189 -7.94 -4.33 13.34
C LEU A 189 -9.36 -4.15 13.86
N ASP A 190 -10.15 -5.21 14.03
CA ASP A 190 -11.53 -5.04 14.52
C ASP A 190 -11.55 -4.63 15.99
N ALA A 191 -10.64 -5.17 16.81
CA ALA A 191 -10.45 -4.73 18.19
C ALA A 191 -10.09 -3.24 18.26
N VAL A 192 -9.17 -2.78 17.40
CA VAL A 192 -8.79 -1.36 17.32
C VAL A 192 -9.96 -0.48 16.88
N LEU A 193 -10.71 -0.89 15.85
CA LEU A 193 -11.85 -0.11 15.35
C LEU A 193 -12.98 -0.02 16.37
N ALA A 194 -13.20 -1.06 17.17
CA ALA A 194 -14.17 -1.06 18.27
C ALA A 194 -13.72 -0.20 19.47
N ALA A 195 -12.41 0.02 19.64
CA ALA A 195 -11.83 0.74 20.77
C ALA A 195 -11.72 2.26 20.56
N GLY A 196 -12.48 2.86 19.64
CA GLY A 196 -12.37 4.29 19.30
C GLY A 196 -12.52 5.24 20.50
N GLU A 197 -13.49 5.01 21.39
CA GLU A 197 -13.64 5.81 22.62
C GLU A 197 -12.41 5.70 23.55
N LEU A 198 -11.90 4.47 23.73
CA LEU A 198 -10.71 4.22 24.55
C LEU A 198 -9.48 4.91 23.98
N ILE A 199 -9.30 4.84 22.65
CA ILE A 199 -8.20 5.49 21.95
C ILE A 199 -8.27 7.00 22.12
N ARG A 200 -9.43 7.61 21.83
CA ARG A 200 -9.62 9.08 21.89
C ARG A 200 -9.57 9.63 23.31
N GLY A 201 -9.99 8.85 24.31
CA GLY A 201 -9.93 9.21 25.72
C GLY A 201 -8.54 9.06 26.37
N SER A 202 -7.59 8.40 25.70
CA SER A 202 -6.25 8.18 26.23
C SER A 202 -5.38 9.44 26.16
N HIS A 203 -4.55 9.68 27.20
CA HIS A 203 -3.55 10.75 27.17
C HIS A 203 -2.49 10.56 26.05
N LEU A 204 -2.35 9.34 25.52
CA LEU A 204 -1.44 9.01 24.43
C LEU A 204 -2.03 9.35 23.05
N TYR A 205 -3.31 9.68 22.96
CA TYR A 205 -4.02 9.94 21.71
C TYR A 205 -3.33 10.96 20.79
N PRO A 206 -2.91 12.16 21.27
CA PRO A 206 -2.30 13.15 20.38
C PRO A 206 -1.00 12.64 19.73
N TRP A 207 -0.23 11.84 20.47
CA TRP A 207 1.02 11.24 19.98
C TRP A 207 0.76 10.12 18.99
N ALA A 208 -0.18 9.22 19.30
CA ALA A 208 -0.57 8.15 18.38
C ALA A 208 -1.13 8.73 17.08
N LEU A 209 -2.03 9.71 17.17
CA LEU A 209 -2.59 10.41 16.02
C LEU A 209 -1.50 11.10 15.21
N GLY A 210 -0.64 11.90 15.83
CA GLY A 210 0.42 12.62 15.13
C GLY A 210 1.38 11.69 14.38
N LEU A 211 1.78 10.57 15.01
CA LEU A 211 2.65 9.57 14.39
C LEU A 211 1.99 8.86 13.21
N ILE A 212 0.72 8.47 13.33
CA ILE A 212 -0.03 7.88 12.20
C ILE A 212 -0.19 8.90 11.07
N LEU A 213 -0.55 10.15 11.40
CA LEU A 213 -0.72 11.20 10.41
C LEU A 213 0.59 11.56 9.70
N LEU A 214 1.75 11.51 10.37
CA LEU A 214 3.04 11.65 9.70
C LEU A 214 3.26 10.55 8.63
N GLY A 215 2.90 9.30 8.94
CA GLY A 215 2.89 8.24 7.94
C GLY A 215 1.93 8.52 6.78
N VAL A 216 0.69 8.86 7.09
CA VAL A 216 -0.34 9.19 6.08
C VAL A 216 0.10 10.34 5.17
N PHE A 217 0.59 11.43 5.73
CA PHE A 217 0.92 12.66 5.00
C PHE A 217 2.18 12.52 4.15
N THR A 218 3.19 11.82 4.65
CA THR A 218 4.41 11.55 3.86
C THR A 218 4.10 10.68 2.64
N LYS A 219 3.34 9.59 2.81
CA LYS A 219 3.01 8.66 1.71
C LYS A 219 2.01 9.23 0.71
N SER A 220 1.08 10.07 1.17
CA SER A 220 0.11 10.78 0.32
C SER A 220 0.63 12.12 -0.23
N ALA A 221 1.94 12.39 -0.11
CA ALA A 221 2.59 13.61 -0.60
C ALA A 221 1.86 14.90 -0.19
N GLN A 222 1.45 15.00 1.08
CA GLN A 222 0.82 16.21 1.63
C GLN A 222 1.88 17.22 2.06
N PHE A 223 1.49 18.49 2.22
CA PHE A 223 2.36 19.51 2.78
C PHE A 223 2.83 19.14 4.20
N PRO A 224 4.12 19.36 4.56
CA PRO A 224 5.23 19.90 3.75
C PRO A 224 6.04 18.82 3.00
N PHE A 225 5.57 17.56 2.97
CA PHE A 225 6.29 16.40 2.44
C PHE A 225 6.07 16.14 0.94
N HIS A 226 5.35 17.00 0.22
CA HIS A 226 4.94 16.76 -1.17
C HIS A 226 6.12 16.69 -2.18
N PHE A 227 7.28 17.26 -1.84
CA PHE A 227 8.41 17.46 -2.77
C PHE A 227 9.05 16.17 -3.31
N TRP A 228 8.84 15.01 -2.66
CA TRP A 228 9.35 13.75 -3.21
C TRP A 228 8.59 13.31 -4.46
N LEU A 229 7.31 13.68 -4.59
CA LEU A 229 6.43 13.22 -5.66
C LEU A 229 6.83 13.78 -7.04
N PRO A 230 7.10 15.09 -7.22
CA PRO A 230 7.61 15.61 -8.49
C PRO A 230 8.92 14.96 -8.93
N GLN A 231 9.83 14.69 -7.99
CA GLN A 231 11.12 14.07 -8.29
C GLN A 231 11.00 12.57 -8.58
N ALA A 232 9.95 11.92 -8.09
CA ALA A 232 9.61 10.54 -8.43
C ALA A 232 9.07 10.39 -9.86
N MET A 233 8.85 11.49 -10.61
CA MET A 233 8.46 11.45 -12.03
C MET A 233 9.60 11.05 -12.97
N ALA A 234 10.82 10.84 -12.45
CA ALA A 234 11.91 10.21 -13.20
C ALA A 234 11.63 8.72 -13.55
N ALA A 235 10.63 8.12 -12.90
CA ALA A 235 10.18 6.76 -13.17
C ALA A 235 9.60 6.61 -14.60
N PRO A 236 9.56 5.38 -15.15
CA PRO A 236 8.85 5.13 -16.41
C PRO A 236 7.37 5.54 -16.32
N THR A 237 6.80 6.09 -17.39
CA THR A 237 5.39 6.54 -17.42
C THR A 237 4.37 5.52 -16.90
N PRO A 238 4.46 4.21 -17.21
CA PRO A 238 3.56 3.20 -16.62
C PRO A 238 3.65 3.14 -15.08
N VAL A 239 4.85 3.33 -14.52
CA VAL A 239 5.06 3.40 -13.06
C VAL A 239 4.37 4.62 -12.49
N SER A 240 4.58 5.79 -13.08
CA SER A 240 3.96 7.03 -12.62
C SER A 240 2.43 6.95 -12.67
N ALA A 241 1.87 6.36 -13.73
CA ALA A 241 0.44 6.12 -13.83
C ALA A 241 -0.09 5.20 -12.71
N TYR A 242 0.69 4.20 -12.29
CA TYR A 242 0.25 3.27 -11.26
C TYR A 242 0.45 3.82 -9.84
N LEU A 243 1.67 4.22 -9.50
CA LEU A 243 2.06 4.65 -8.16
C LEU A 243 1.44 6.00 -7.81
N HIS A 244 1.63 6.98 -8.70
CA HIS A 244 1.38 8.39 -8.39
C HIS A 244 -0.05 8.83 -8.71
N SER A 245 -0.78 8.06 -9.52
CA SER A 245 -2.19 8.33 -9.77
C SER A 245 -3.09 7.37 -9.01
N ALA A 246 -2.82 6.06 -9.01
CA ALA A 246 -3.82 5.07 -8.60
C ALA A 246 -3.63 4.44 -7.23
N THR A 247 -2.40 4.28 -6.75
CA THR A 247 -2.14 3.34 -5.64
C THR A 247 -1.35 3.93 -4.48
N MET A 248 -0.06 4.21 -4.67
CA MET A 248 0.85 4.60 -3.59
C MET A 248 0.38 5.87 -2.87
N VAL A 249 0.03 6.92 -3.61
CA VAL A 249 -0.43 8.19 -3.04
C VAL A 249 -1.81 8.08 -2.38
N LYS A 250 -2.57 7.01 -2.65
CA LYS A 250 -3.85 6.73 -2.00
C LYS A 250 -3.71 5.81 -0.79
N ALA A 251 -2.52 5.27 -0.50
CA ALA A 251 -2.29 4.42 0.65
C ALA A 251 -2.56 5.14 1.99
N GLY A 252 -2.14 6.40 2.11
CA GLY A 252 -2.45 7.19 3.31
C GLY A 252 -3.93 7.53 3.42
N VAL A 253 -4.60 7.82 2.29
CA VAL A 253 -6.07 8.03 2.26
C VAL A 253 -6.82 6.76 2.67
N PHE A 254 -6.40 5.59 2.17
CA PHE A 254 -6.94 4.30 2.60
C PHE A 254 -6.78 4.10 4.10
N LEU A 255 -5.57 4.30 4.63
CA LEU A 255 -5.30 4.11 6.05
C LEU A 255 -6.11 5.07 6.93
N LEU A 256 -6.23 6.34 6.52
CA LEU A 256 -7.03 7.34 7.21
C LEU A 256 -8.51 6.96 7.21
N ALA A 257 -9.05 6.52 6.08
CA ALA A 257 -10.42 6.02 5.99
C ALA A 257 -10.63 4.75 6.82
N ARG A 258 -9.66 3.83 6.81
CA ARG A 258 -9.72 2.57 7.56
C ARG A 258 -9.72 2.82 9.07
N LEU A 259 -8.87 3.72 9.57
CA LEU A 259 -8.78 4.06 10.98
C LEU A 259 -9.74 5.16 11.43
N HIS A 260 -10.57 5.69 10.53
CA HIS A 260 -11.52 6.75 10.84
C HIS A 260 -12.42 6.41 12.06
N PRO A 261 -13.01 5.20 12.19
CA PRO A 261 -13.82 4.85 13.36
C PRO A 261 -13.06 4.96 14.69
N ALA A 262 -11.75 4.70 14.68
CA ALA A 262 -10.89 4.71 15.87
C ALA A 262 -10.30 6.09 16.18
N LEU A 263 -9.98 6.89 15.16
CA LEU A 263 -9.17 8.11 15.31
C LEU A 263 -9.93 9.42 15.13
N ALA A 264 -11.05 9.43 14.39
CA ALA A 264 -11.77 10.66 14.06
C ALA A 264 -12.69 11.14 15.20
N GLY A 265 -13.39 12.27 15.02
CA GLY A 265 -14.37 12.77 15.99
C GLY A 265 -13.79 13.65 17.11
N THR A 266 -12.52 14.05 17.01
CA THR A 266 -11.91 15.05 17.87
C THR A 266 -11.58 16.32 17.07
N ASP A 267 -11.56 17.48 17.74
CA ASP A 267 -11.14 18.73 17.14
C ASP A 267 -9.72 18.64 16.56
N LEU A 268 -8.81 17.98 17.29
CA LEU A 268 -7.44 17.78 16.84
C LEU A 268 -7.37 17.03 15.50
N PHE A 269 -8.12 15.93 15.36
CA PHE A 269 -8.20 15.20 14.09
C PHE A 269 -8.74 16.10 12.97
N PHE A 270 -9.87 16.78 13.23
CA PHE A 270 -10.55 17.60 12.24
C PHE A 270 -9.65 18.73 11.71
N TYR A 271 -9.06 19.52 12.60
CA TYR A 271 -8.24 20.68 12.23
C TYR A 271 -6.93 20.26 11.55
N VAL A 272 -6.26 19.21 12.03
CA VAL A 272 -4.97 18.78 11.43
C VAL A 272 -5.21 18.19 10.04
N VAL A 273 -6.15 17.26 9.90
CA VAL A 273 -6.41 16.60 8.60
C VAL A 273 -6.95 17.59 7.58
N SER A 274 -7.97 18.38 7.95
CA SER A 274 -8.57 19.34 7.02
C SER A 274 -7.63 20.51 6.72
N GLY A 275 -6.88 20.98 7.72
CA GLY A 275 -5.92 22.08 7.55
C GLY A 275 -4.77 21.70 6.63
N ILE A 276 -4.15 20.53 6.82
CA ILE A 276 -3.08 20.06 5.94
C ILE A 276 -3.61 19.75 4.54
N GLY A 277 -4.81 19.15 4.44
CA GLY A 277 -5.45 18.90 3.15
C GLY A 277 -5.73 20.18 2.37
N ALA A 278 -6.30 21.20 3.02
CA ALA A 278 -6.55 22.51 2.42
C ALA A 278 -5.24 23.22 2.03
N THR A 279 -4.23 23.17 2.89
CA THR A 279 -2.92 23.76 2.60
C THR A 279 -2.22 23.08 1.43
N THR A 280 -2.41 21.77 1.25
CA THR A 280 -1.85 21.03 0.11
C THR A 280 -2.59 21.33 -1.19
N LEU A 281 -3.88 21.66 -1.11
CA LEU A 281 -4.72 21.98 -2.26
C LEU A 281 -4.42 23.38 -2.84
N LEU A 282 -4.14 24.36 -1.97
CA LEU A 282 -3.85 25.75 -2.32
C LEU A 282 -2.43 25.91 -2.88
#